data_AF-A0A3Q3Q6B2-F1
#
_entry.id   AF-A0A3Q3Q6B2-F1
#
_cell.length_a   1.000
_cell.length_b   1.000
_cell.length_c   1.000
_cell.angle_alpha   90.00
_cell.angle_beta   90.00
_cell.angle_gamma   90.00
#
_symmetry.space_group_name_H-M   'P 1'
#
loop_
_entity.id
_entity.type
_entity.pdbx_description
1 polymer ?
#
loop_
_entity_poly.entity_id
_entity_poly.type
_entity_poly.pdbx_seq_one_letter_code
_entity_poly.pdbx_strand_id
1 'polypeptide(L)'
;MFSLKTSKTTFPRVLQEQGGVRALAHRGVAHTDVRRTFSECALSPVLLLFRSPPRLSAHRASQLQLSDLLLLLPGELSPKVVKMAYRGTIKASANFNANADAEAMHKAMHKGLGADEDAIVQLVTGRCNAQRQQIKATYKTLFGKDLISDLKGKLHGHSETLIVALMTPPVTYDVEALHHAIKGAGTTDKVLIEILASRSCQQVRDIVAAYKAEYDHNLEDDVSGDTSGHYKRLLVILLQANRQTVVQQELIESDAQTLFKAGEKKFGTDEQTFVTILGNRSAEHLRRVFDAYMKLSGFQIEETIKRETSGTLKELLLAVVKCARSVPAYLAETLYKSMKGVGTDDDTLIRVMVSRSEMDMLDIRAEFRRMFACSLHSMVKGDTGGNYQKALLLLCGGDDK
;
A
#
# COMPACT_ATOMS: atom_id res chain seq x y z
N MET A 1 -14.18 59.80 -20.65
CA MET A 1 -12.75 59.55 -20.41
C MET A 1 -12.56 58.08 -20.08
N PHE A 2 -11.88 57.33 -20.94
CA PHE A 2 -10.79 56.38 -20.63
C PHE A 2 -10.58 55.47 -21.85
N SER A 3 -9.37 55.56 -22.39
CA SER A 3 -8.90 54.96 -23.63
C SER A 3 -8.33 53.57 -23.33
N LEU A 4 -8.79 52.54 -24.05
CA LEU A 4 -8.20 51.21 -24.08
C LEU A 4 -7.08 51.18 -25.12
N LYS A 5 -5.83 51.03 -24.68
CA LYS A 5 -4.69 50.67 -25.53
C LYS A 5 -4.33 49.21 -25.30
N THR A 6 -4.50 48.40 -26.33
CA THR A 6 -3.95 47.04 -26.45
C THR A 6 -2.49 47.12 -26.90
N SER A 7 -1.58 46.48 -26.17
CA SER A 7 -0.19 46.27 -26.59
C SER A 7 0.04 44.77 -26.82
N LYS A 8 0.34 44.40 -28.08
CA LYS A 8 0.90 43.12 -28.49
C LYS A 8 2.42 43.28 -28.52
N THR A 9 3.17 42.43 -27.83
CA THR A 9 4.62 42.31 -27.98
C THR A 9 4.97 40.92 -28.49
N THR A 10 5.47 40.89 -29.72
CA THR A 10 6.02 39.74 -30.43
C THR A 10 7.54 39.73 -30.22
N PHE A 11 8.11 38.60 -29.80
CA PHE A 11 9.56 38.37 -29.73
C PHE A 11 10.09 37.78 -31.07
N PRO A 12 11.26 38.21 -31.57
CA PRO A 12 11.84 37.65 -32.79
C PRO A 12 12.77 36.45 -32.51
N ARG A 13 12.69 35.44 -33.38
CA ARG A 13 13.67 34.35 -33.56
C ARG A 13 14.73 34.79 -34.57
N VAL A 14 16.01 34.61 -34.25
CA VAL A 14 17.12 34.60 -35.21
C VAL A 14 18.16 33.57 -34.73
N LEU A 15 18.42 32.53 -35.53
CA LEU A 15 19.73 32.28 -36.17
C LEU A 15 19.74 30.93 -36.89
N GLN A 16 20.48 30.95 -38.00
CA GLN A 16 20.51 30.04 -39.13
C GLN A 16 21.89 29.34 -39.19
N GLU A 17 21.87 28.08 -39.63
CA GLU A 17 22.87 27.27 -40.36
C GLU A 17 24.39 27.31 -40.03
N GLN A 18 25.01 26.12 -39.87
CA GLN A 18 26.13 25.55 -40.67
C GLN A 18 26.09 23.99 -40.53
N GLY A 19 25.99 23.18 -41.59
CA GLY A 19 27.10 22.49 -42.32
C GLY A 19 28.00 21.63 -41.38
N GLY A 20 28.20 20.30 -41.46
CA GLY A 20 28.01 19.26 -42.46
C GLY A 20 29.34 18.49 -42.67
N VAL A 21 29.55 17.30 -42.10
CA VAL A 21 30.58 16.31 -42.56
C VAL A 21 30.15 14.85 -42.25
N ARG A 22 30.39 13.99 -43.24
CA ARG A 22 30.15 12.54 -43.38
C ARG A 22 30.86 11.63 -42.36
N ALA A 23 30.28 10.47 -42.08
CA ALA A 23 31.01 9.18 -42.04
C ALA A 23 30.07 7.98 -42.25
N LEU A 24 30.54 7.04 -43.08
CA LEU A 24 29.89 5.79 -43.48
C LEU A 24 29.91 4.71 -42.37
N ALA A 25 28.91 3.82 -42.36
CA ALA A 25 29.10 2.45 -41.89
C ALA A 25 28.19 1.48 -42.67
N HIS A 26 28.82 0.64 -43.48
CA HIS A 26 28.22 -0.49 -44.20
C HIS A 26 28.53 -1.80 -43.45
N ARG A 27 27.50 -2.64 -43.30
CA ARG A 27 27.45 -4.12 -43.35
C ARG A 27 28.57 -4.98 -42.72
N GLY A 28 28.13 -5.96 -41.91
CA GLY A 28 28.20 -7.37 -42.34
C GLY A 28 29.21 -8.30 -41.64
N VAL A 29 28.68 -9.14 -40.74
CA VAL A 29 28.86 -10.61 -40.59
C VAL A 29 30.19 -11.26 -40.99
N ALA A 30 30.84 -11.98 -40.05
CA ALA A 30 31.38 -13.33 -40.29
C ALA A 30 31.72 -14.08 -38.99
N HIS A 31 31.15 -15.29 -38.91
CA HIS A 31 31.53 -16.41 -38.05
C HIS A 31 33.01 -16.79 -38.21
N THR A 32 33.65 -17.29 -37.14
CA THR A 32 34.51 -18.49 -37.25
C THR A 32 34.60 -19.21 -35.91
N ASP A 33 34.62 -20.53 -36.06
CA ASP A 33 34.42 -21.61 -35.12
C ASP A 33 35.79 -22.19 -34.77
N VAL A 34 36.08 -22.49 -33.49
CA VAL A 34 37.15 -23.43 -33.11
C VAL A 34 36.69 -24.25 -31.90
N ARG A 35 36.28 -25.48 -32.17
CA ARG A 35 36.22 -26.59 -31.21
C ARG A 35 37.55 -27.36 -31.19
N ARG A 36 37.83 -27.95 -30.02
CA ARG A 36 38.59 -29.20 -29.68
C ARG A 36 39.84 -28.96 -28.83
N THR A 37 40.24 -29.78 -27.86
CA THR A 37 39.68 -30.83 -26.96
C THR A 37 40.83 -31.23 -26.01
N PHE A 38 40.50 -31.57 -24.75
CA PHE A 38 41.13 -32.53 -23.80
C PHE A 38 42.66 -32.66 -23.57
N SER A 39 43.06 -32.60 -22.28
CA SER A 39 43.89 -33.58 -21.54
C SER A 39 43.93 -33.16 -20.06
N GLU A 40 43.23 -33.82 -19.14
CA GLU A 40 43.73 -34.86 -18.21
C GLU A 40 45.01 -34.51 -17.42
N CYS A 41 44.86 -34.37 -16.10
CA CYS A 41 45.84 -34.75 -15.09
C CYS A 41 45.13 -34.88 -13.73
N ALA A 42 45.02 -36.13 -13.24
CA ALA A 42 44.57 -36.50 -11.90
C ALA A 42 45.71 -37.23 -11.18
N LEU A 43 45.77 -37.13 -9.84
CA LEU A 43 46.41 -38.00 -8.81
C LEU A 43 46.53 -37.14 -7.53
N SER A 44 46.19 -37.51 -6.28
CA SER A 44 45.42 -38.56 -5.61
C SER A 44 45.30 -38.13 -4.11
N PRO A 45 44.33 -38.63 -3.30
CA PRO A 45 44.02 -38.13 -1.95
C PRO A 45 44.59 -39.00 -0.79
N VAL A 46 44.68 -38.42 0.41
CA VAL A 46 45.09 -39.10 1.66
C VAL A 46 43.88 -39.74 2.35
N LEU A 47 44.01 -41.04 2.63
CA LEU A 47 43.07 -41.94 3.30
C LEU A 47 43.45 -42.07 4.78
N LEU A 48 42.49 -41.98 5.70
CA LEU A 48 42.60 -42.50 7.08
C LEU A 48 41.50 -43.52 7.34
N LEU A 49 41.94 -44.66 7.87
CA LEU A 49 41.26 -45.93 8.02
C LEU A 49 40.39 -45.98 9.27
N PHE A 50 39.18 -46.56 9.19
CA PHE A 50 38.59 -47.30 10.32
C PHE A 50 37.85 -48.56 9.84
N ARG A 51 38.13 -49.66 10.53
CA ARG A 51 37.73 -51.07 10.32
C ARG A 51 36.22 -51.31 10.47
N SER A 52 35.71 -52.27 9.70
CA SER A 52 34.44 -52.99 9.94
C SER A 52 34.67 -54.34 10.65
N PRO A 53 33.64 -54.89 11.32
CA PRO A 53 33.38 -56.34 11.28
C PRO A 53 31.85 -56.63 11.07
N PRO A 54 31.34 -57.89 11.05
CA PRO A 54 30.78 -58.49 9.84
C PRO A 54 29.25 -58.71 9.87
N ARG A 55 28.70 -59.05 8.69
CA ARG A 55 27.31 -59.49 8.48
C ARG A 55 27.12 -60.94 8.91
N LEU A 56 26.02 -61.24 9.60
CA LEU A 56 25.37 -62.55 9.65
C LEU A 56 23.83 -62.39 9.58
N SER A 57 23.18 -63.45 9.12
CA SER A 57 21.94 -63.55 8.35
C SER A 57 20.61 -63.41 9.10
N ALA A 58 19.56 -63.12 8.32
CA ALA A 58 18.15 -63.01 8.70
C ALA A 58 17.44 -64.36 8.95
N HIS A 59 16.54 -64.43 9.94
CA HIS A 59 15.08 -64.69 9.73
C HIS A 59 14.25 -64.80 11.03
N ARG A 60 13.01 -64.28 10.92
CA ARG A 60 11.75 -64.50 11.69
C ARG A 60 11.38 -63.58 12.87
N ALA A 61 10.25 -62.87 12.63
CA ALA A 61 9.14 -62.49 13.53
C ALA A 61 9.49 -61.64 14.77
N SER A 62 8.82 -60.53 15.09
CA SER A 62 7.38 -60.34 15.23
C SER A 62 7.06 -58.84 15.40
N GLN A 63 5.80 -58.47 15.16
CA GLN A 63 5.19 -57.18 15.48
C GLN A 63 5.50 -56.70 16.90
N LEU A 64 5.71 -55.39 17.07
CA LEU A 64 5.19 -54.55 18.17
C LEU A 64 5.35 -53.07 17.78
N GLN A 65 4.31 -52.28 18.02
CA GLN A 65 4.13 -50.91 17.53
C GLN A 65 5.03 -49.91 18.29
N LEU A 66 5.64 -48.98 17.55
CA LEU A 66 6.34 -47.79 18.08
C LEU A 66 5.34 -46.66 18.37
N SER A 67 4.31 -46.91 19.17
CA SER A 67 3.41 -45.88 19.70
C SER A 67 3.68 -45.48 21.15
N ASP A 68 4.57 -46.18 21.86
CA ASP A 68 4.58 -46.10 23.34
C ASP A 68 5.84 -45.47 23.94
N LEU A 69 6.54 -44.59 23.21
CA LEU A 69 7.69 -43.87 23.78
C LEU A 69 7.70 -42.37 23.41
N LEU A 70 6.66 -41.65 23.82
CA LEU A 70 6.71 -40.19 23.91
C LEU A 70 5.88 -39.66 25.09
N LEU A 71 6.25 -40.07 26.31
CA LEU A 71 5.82 -39.41 27.53
C LEU A 71 7.05 -38.84 28.22
N LEU A 72 7.21 -37.51 28.13
CA LEU A 72 7.88 -36.58 29.06
C LEU A 72 8.64 -35.45 28.34
N LEU A 73 7.91 -34.47 27.77
CA LEU A 73 8.38 -33.08 27.65
C LEU A 73 7.18 -32.12 27.77
N PRO A 74 7.23 -31.07 28.60
CA PRO A 74 6.13 -30.12 28.76
C PRO A 74 6.07 -29.13 27.59
N GLY A 75 4.95 -29.16 26.87
CA GLY A 75 4.27 -28.01 26.26
C GLY A 75 5.10 -27.11 25.34
N GLU A 76 5.21 -27.49 24.06
CA GLU A 76 5.46 -26.49 23.02
C GLU A 76 4.25 -25.55 22.92
N LEU A 77 4.46 -24.27 23.26
CA LEU A 77 3.56 -23.20 22.86
C LEU A 77 3.60 -23.10 21.33
N SER A 78 2.63 -23.72 20.66
CA SER A 78 2.31 -23.36 19.28
C SER A 78 2.06 -21.84 19.23
N PRO A 79 2.72 -21.07 18.36
CA PRO A 79 2.38 -19.66 18.20
C PRO A 79 0.92 -19.60 17.76
N LYS A 80 0.05 -19.11 18.65
CA LYS A 80 -1.31 -18.73 18.27
C LYS A 80 -1.15 -17.65 17.22
N VAL A 81 -1.32 -18.03 15.95
CA VAL A 81 -1.57 -17.07 14.88
C VAL A 81 -2.89 -16.42 15.25
N VAL A 82 -2.80 -15.28 15.95
CA VAL A 82 -3.94 -14.42 16.17
C VAL A 82 -4.32 -13.96 14.77
N LYS A 83 -5.35 -14.59 14.18
CA LYS A 83 -6.06 -14.00 13.05
C LYS A 83 -6.52 -12.64 13.54
N MET A 84 -5.83 -11.58 13.13
CA MET A 84 -6.29 -10.22 13.34
C MET A 84 -7.73 -10.18 12.82
N ALA A 85 -8.69 -10.02 13.72
CA ALA A 85 -10.08 -9.92 13.32
C ALA A 85 -10.19 -8.65 12.46
N TYR A 86 -10.65 -8.79 11.22
CA TYR A 86 -10.99 -7.65 10.38
C TYR A 86 -12.09 -6.86 11.09
N ARG A 87 -11.79 -5.63 11.52
CA ARG A 87 -12.67 -4.72 12.25
C ARG A 87 -13.22 -3.63 11.31
N GLY A 88 -13.62 -4.06 10.12
CA GLY A 88 -14.35 -3.24 9.16
C GLY A 88 -15.78 -2.93 9.61
N THR A 89 -16.29 -1.81 9.14
CA THR A 89 -17.68 -1.36 9.31
C THR A 89 -18.61 -1.99 8.27
N ILE A 90 -18.09 -2.26 7.08
CA ILE A 90 -18.80 -2.97 6.01
C ILE A 90 -18.53 -4.46 6.13
N LYS A 91 -19.60 -5.26 6.05
CA LYS A 91 -19.55 -6.72 6.20
C LYS A 91 -20.35 -7.39 5.09
N ALA A 92 -20.07 -8.66 4.84
CA ALA A 92 -20.87 -9.46 3.92
C ALA A 92 -22.33 -9.51 4.41
N SER A 93 -23.27 -9.18 3.53
CA SER A 93 -24.69 -9.34 3.80
C SER A 93 -25.04 -10.83 3.84
N ALA A 94 -25.70 -11.30 4.90
CA ALA A 94 -26.01 -12.72 5.11
C ALA A 94 -27.04 -13.25 4.09
N ASN A 95 -28.02 -12.43 3.71
CA ASN A 95 -29.11 -12.79 2.79
C ASN A 95 -28.85 -12.23 1.38
N PHE A 96 -27.61 -12.34 0.91
CA PHE A 96 -27.20 -11.77 -0.37
C PHE A 96 -27.80 -12.53 -1.57
N ASN A 97 -28.35 -11.78 -2.51
CA ASN A 97 -28.83 -12.29 -3.80
C ASN A 97 -28.40 -11.34 -4.91
N ALA A 98 -27.41 -11.75 -5.70
CA ALA A 98 -26.84 -10.94 -6.77
C ALA A 98 -27.87 -10.56 -7.85
N ASN A 99 -28.84 -11.43 -8.16
CA ASN A 99 -29.89 -11.15 -9.16
C ASN A 99 -30.82 -10.04 -8.66
N ALA A 100 -31.32 -10.18 -7.42
CA ALA A 100 -32.20 -9.19 -6.84
C ALA A 100 -31.51 -7.83 -6.69
N ASP A 101 -30.24 -7.81 -6.28
CA ASP A 101 -29.46 -6.57 -6.17
C ASP A 101 -29.18 -5.94 -7.54
N ALA A 102 -28.87 -6.74 -8.57
CA ALA A 102 -28.68 -6.24 -9.92
C ALA A 102 -29.98 -5.64 -10.50
N GLU A 103 -31.12 -6.27 -10.28
CA GLU A 103 -32.44 -5.74 -10.66
C GLU A 103 -32.79 -4.46 -9.91
N ALA A 104 -32.52 -4.42 -8.59
CA ALA A 104 -32.72 -3.22 -7.77
C ALA A 104 -31.82 -2.07 -8.24
N MET A 105 -30.57 -2.36 -8.59
CA MET A 105 -29.63 -1.38 -9.14
C MET A 105 -30.11 -0.84 -10.50
N HIS A 106 -30.53 -1.71 -11.42
CA HIS A 106 -31.07 -1.30 -12.72
C HIS A 106 -32.32 -0.43 -12.55
N LYS A 107 -33.23 -0.84 -11.66
CA LYS A 107 -34.42 -0.06 -11.34
C LYS A 107 -34.05 1.30 -10.76
N ALA A 108 -33.11 1.38 -9.83
CA ALA A 108 -32.69 2.64 -9.22
C ALA A 108 -32.13 3.61 -10.27
N MET A 109 -31.35 3.13 -11.24
CA MET A 109 -30.77 3.98 -12.29
C MET A 109 -31.75 4.41 -13.40
N HIS A 110 -32.86 3.69 -13.57
CA HIS A 110 -33.78 3.88 -14.69
C HIS A 110 -35.22 4.19 -14.29
N LYS A 111 -35.48 4.50 -13.02
CA LYS A 111 -36.83 4.85 -12.53
C LYS A 111 -37.15 6.33 -12.82
N GLY A 112 -37.90 6.58 -13.89
CA GLY A 112 -38.39 7.93 -14.23
C GLY A 112 -37.35 8.80 -14.93
N LEU A 113 -37.43 10.12 -14.76
CA LEU A 113 -36.55 11.10 -15.43
C LEU A 113 -35.16 11.26 -14.77
N GLY A 114 -34.89 10.59 -13.63
CA GLY A 114 -33.64 10.67 -12.88
C GLY A 114 -33.28 9.36 -12.18
N ALA A 115 -32.09 9.29 -11.58
CA ALA A 115 -31.67 8.14 -10.78
C ALA A 115 -32.13 8.27 -9.32
N ASP A 116 -32.53 7.15 -8.72
CA ASP A 116 -32.75 7.01 -7.29
C ASP A 116 -31.40 6.81 -6.60
N GLU A 117 -30.62 7.90 -6.50
CA GLU A 117 -29.26 7.88 -5.94
C GLU A 117 -29.22 7.35 -4.51
N ASP A 118 -30.28 7.59 -3.73
CA ASP A 118 -30.39 7.11 -2.36
C ASP A 118 -30.41 5.57 -2.31
N ALA A 119 -31.23 4.95 -3.18
CA ALA A 119 -31.29 3.50 -3.31
C ALA A 119 -29.95 2.91 -3.77
N ILE A 120 -29.24 3.59 -4.67
CA ILE A 120 -27.89 3.18 -5.12
C ILE A 120 -26.93 3.20 -3.93
N VAL A 121 -26.88 4.31 -3.17
CA VAL A 121 -26.02 4.45 -1.98
C VAL A 121 -26.31 3.36 -0.95
N GLN A 122 -27.57 3.12 -0.61
CA GLN A 122 -27.97 2.09 0.36
C GLN A 122 -27.55 0.69 -0.09
N LEU A 123 -27.71 0.36 -1.37
CA LEU A 123 -27.35 -0.95 -1.89
C LEU A 123 -25.83 -1.13 -1.88
N VAL A 124 -25.08 -0.19 -2.45
CA VAL A 124 -23.61 -0.31 -2.55
C VAL A 124 -22.97 -0.36 -1.17
N THR A 125 -23.36 0.54 -0.25
CA THR A 125 -22.82 0.55 1.13
C THR A 125 -23.35 -0.60 1.98
N GLY A 126 -24.44 -1.27 1.58
CA GLY A 126 -24.98 -2.45 2.26
C GLY A 126 -24.35 -3.78 1.84
N ARG A 127 -23.31 -3.78 1.00
CA ARG A 127 -22.64 -4.99 0.47
C ARG A 127 -21.14 -4.87 0.61
N CYS A 128 -20.47 -5.97 0.93
CA CYS A 128 -19.00 -6.03 0.87
C CYS A 128 -18.52 -6.03 -0.59
N ASN A 129 -17.25 -5.71 -0.82
CA ASN A 129 -16.70 -5.59 -2.17
C ASN A 129 -16.84 -6.89 -2.98
N ALA A 130 -16.62 -8.04 -2.36
CA ALA A 130 -16.81 -9.34 -3.01
C ALA A 130 -18.25 -9.53 -3.54
N GLN A 131 -19.25 -9.08 -2.78
CA GLN A 131 -20.66 -9.09 -3.21
C GLN A 131 -20.90 -8.05 -4.32
N ARG A 132 -20.28 -6.87 -4.25
CA ARG A 132 -20.35 -5.86 -5.33
C ARG A 132 -19.78 -6.39 -6.64
N GLN A 133 -18.71 -7.19 -6.61
CA GLN A 133 -18.18 -7.84 -7.82
C GLN A 133 -19.18 -8.85 -8.40
N GLN A 134 -19.88 -9.61 -7.56
CA GLN A 134 -20.95 -10.52 -8.01
C GLN A 134 -22.12 -9.74 -8.62
N ILE A 135 -22.54 -8.62 -8.01
CA ILE A 135 -23.57 -7.74 -8.57
C ILE A 135 -23.14 -7.20 -9.93
N LYS A 136 -21.89 -6.73 -10.08
CA LYS A 136 -21.35 -6.23 -11.35
C LYS A 136 -21.41 -7.30 -12.45
N ALA A 137 -21.00 -8.53 -12.15
CA ALA A 137 -21.07 -9.64 -13.10
C ALA A 137 -22.52 -9.99 -13.47
N THR A 138 -23.40 -10.15 -12.48
CA THR A 138 -24.81 -10.47 -12.69
C THR A 138 -25.54 -9.39 -13.47
N TYR A 139 -25.27 -8.12 -13.21
CA TYR A 139 -25.85 -6.99 -13.94
C TYR A 139 -25.52 -7.08 -15.44
N LYS A 140 -24.28 -7.44 -15.78
CA LYS A 140 -23.88 -7.66 -17.17
C LYS A 140 -24.65 -8.82 -17.81
N THR A 141 -24.87 -9.91 -17.08
CA THR A 141 -25.63 -11.07 -17.57
C THR A 141 -27.11 -10.75 -17.80
N LEU A 142 -27.75 -10.04 -16.85
CA LEU A 142 -29.20 -9.77 -16.92
C LEU A 142 -29.56 -8.68 -17.93
N PHE A 143 -28.74 -7.64 -18.04
CA PHE A 143 -29.09 -6.45 -18.83
C PHE A 143 -28.19 -6.22 -20.04
N GLY A 144 -27.10 -6.99 -20.20
CA GLY A 144 -26.13 -6.79 -21.28
C GLY A 144 -25.29 -5.51 -21.15
N LYS A 145 -25.47 -4.73 -20.09
CA LYS A 145 -24.84 -3.42 -19.85
C LYS A 145 -23.68 -3.51 -18.86
N ASP A 146 -22.74 -2.57 -18.94
CA ASP A 146 -21.69 -2.43 -17.93
C ASP A 146 -22.19 -1.56 -16.76
N LEU A 147 -22.18 -2.12 -15.55
CA LEU A 147 -22.71 -1.44 -14.37
C LEU A 147 -21.92 -0.16 -14.03
N ILE A 148 -20.60 -0.16 -14.21
CA ILE A 148 -19.78 1.01 -13.88
C ILE A 148 -20.08 2.15 -14.84
N SER A 149 -20.18 1.85 -16.14
CA SER A 149 -20.58 2.82 -17.17
C SER A 149 -21.96 3.41 -16.89
N ASP A 150 -22.94 2.58 -16.51
CA ASP A 150 -24.28 3.08 -16.17
C ASP A 150 -24.24 3.99 -14.93
N LEU A 151 -23.49 3.61 -13.89
CA LEU A 151 -23.32 4.44 -12.68
C LEU A 151 -22.68 5.79 -13.00
N LYS A 152 -21.62 5.83 -13.81
CA LYS A 152 -20.97 7.08 -14.27
C LYS A 152 -21.89 7.95 -15.13
N GLY A 153 -22.80 7.35 -15.88
CA GLY A 153 -23.80 8.07 -16.66
C GLY A 153 -24.96 8.63 -15.83
N LYS A 154 -25.09 8.25 -14.56
CA LYS A 154 -26.23 8.58 -13.70
C LYS A 154 -25.87 9.36 -12.45
N LEU A 155 -24.66 9.18 -11.94
CA LEU A 155 -24.11 9.90 -10.80
C LEU A 155 -23.14 10.95 -11.30
N HIS A 156 -22.92 12.00 -10.51
CA HIS A 156 -21.96 13.05 -10.80
C HIS A 156 -21.16 13.46 -9.56
N GLY A 157 -20.01 14.10 -9.78
CA GLY A 157 -19.18 14.67 -8.71
C GLY A 157 -18.68 13.63 -7.71
N HIS A 158 -18.51 14.03 -6.44
CA HIS A 158 -17.93 13.15 -5.41
C HIS A 158 -18.78 11.91 -5.11
N SER A 159 -20.10 11.97 -5.31
CA SER A 159 -20.97 10.80 -5.20
C SER A 159 -20.61 9.74 -6.25
N GLU A 160 -20.38 10.15 -7.50
CA GLU A 160 -19.92 9.26 -8.58
C GLU A 160 -18.57 8.65 -8.22
N THR A 161 -17.60 9.49 -7.86
CA THR A 161 -16.24 9.05 -7.51
C THR A 161 -16.26 8.03 -6.37
N LEU A 162 -17.02 8.28 -5.30
CA LEU A 162 -17.13 7.39 -4.16
C LEU A 162 -17.81 6.06 -4.51
N ILE A 163 -18.93 6.09 -5.24
CA ILE A 163 -19.66 4.88 -5.60
C ILE A 163 -18.83 4.01 -6.57
N VAL A 164 -18.16 4.62 -7.55
CA VAL A 164 -17.27 3.89 -8.46
C VAL A 164 -16.10 3.27 -7.68
N ALA A 165 -15.47 4.04 -6.78
CA ALA A 165 -14.40 3.52 -5.92
C ALA A 165 -14.86 2.31 -5.07
N LEU A 166 -16.08 2.34 -4.52
CA LEU A 166 -16.65 1.22 -3.77
C LEU A 166 -16.88 -0.04 -4.63
N MET A 167 -17.09 0.13 -5.93
CA MET A 167 -17.29 -0.97 -6.88
C MET A 167 -15.98 -1.54 -7.44
N THR A 168 -14.84 -0.87 -7.21
CA THR A 168 -13.51 -1.34 -7.65
C THR A 168 -12.94 -2.36 -6.66
N PRO A 169 -12.36 -3.49 -7.11
CA PRO A 169 -11.68 -4.42 -6.22
C PRO A 169 -10.57 -3.73 -5.40
N PRO A 170 -10.34 -4.10 -4.12
CA PRO A 170 -9.44 -3.32 -3.24
C PRO A 170 -8.02 -3.17 -3.76
N VAL A 171 -7.42 -4.24 -4.31
CA VAL A 171 -6.07 -4.20 -4.88
C VAL A 171 -6.04 -3.35 -6.15
N THR A 172 -7.03 -3.50 -7.03
CA THR A 172 -7.17 -2.68 -8.24
C THR A 172 -7.33 -1.20 -7.89
N TYR A 173 -8.06 -0.87 -6.81
CA TYR A 173 -8.22 0.51 -6.37
C TYR A 173 -6.90 1.14 -5.91
N ASP A 174 -6.07 0.40 -5.17
CA ASP A 174 -4.72 0.86 -4.80
C ASP A 174 -3.81 0.99 -6.04
N VAL A 175 -3.90 0.07 -7.00
CA VAL A 175 -3.17 0.11 -8.28
C VAL A 175 -3.52 1.35 -9.09
N GLU A 176 -4.82 1.62 -9.28
CA GLU A 176 -5.32 2.80 -9.98
C GLU A 176 -4.88 4.07 -9.25
N ALA A 177 -4.99 4.13 -7.92
CA ALA A 177 -4.57 5.29 -7.14
C ALA A 177 -3.08 5.61 -7.30
N LEU A 178 -2.21 4.59 -7.25
CA LEU A 178 -0.78 4.74 -7.48
C LEU A 178 -0.48 5.16 -8.92
N HIS A 179 -1.15 4.56 -9.90
CA HIS A 179 -0.94 4.91 -11.31
C HIS A 179 -1.29 6.37 -11.60
N HIS A 180 -2.45 6.84 -11.14
CA HIS A 180 -2.86 8.25 -11.29
C HIS A 180 -1.93 9.20 -10.52
N ALA A 181 -1.41 8.78 -9.36
CA ALA A 181 -0.47 9.57 -8.59
C ALA A 181 0.90 9.74 -9.28
N ILE A 182 1.28 8.81 -10.16
CA ILE A 182 2.53 8.86 -10.93
C ILE A 182 2.29 9.58 -12.27
N LYS A 183 1.34 9.13 -13.09
CA LYS A 183 1.14 9.63 -14.47
C LYS A 183 0.39 10.98 -14.56
N GLY A 184 0.05 11.60 -13.44
CA GLY A 184 -0.63 12.90 -13.41
C GLY A 184 0.24 14.08 -13.87
N ALA A 185 -0.32 15.29 -13.86
CA ALA A 185 0.45 16.52 -14.06
C ALA A 185 1.31 16.80 -12.80
N GLY A 186 2.43 16.08 -12.69
CA GLY A 186 3.26 16.00 -11.50
C GLY A 186 2.87 14.85 -10.57
N THR A 187 3.81 14.47 -9.71
CA THR A 187 3.64 13.35 -8.77
C THR A 187 2.77 13.75 -7.58
N THR A 188 1.77 12.96 -7.24
CA THR A 188 0.95 13.15 -6.03
C THR A 188 1.57 12.38 -4.85
N ASP A 189 2.64 12.92 -4.27
CA ASP A 189 3.45 12.26 -3.24
C ASP A 189 2.63 11.78 -2.03
N LYS A 190 1.60 12.53 -1.62
CA LYS A 190 0.71 12.15 -0.51
C LYS A 190 0.07 10.77 -0.70
N VAL A 191 -0.25 10.38 -1.94
CA VAL A 191 -0.85 9.08 -2.27
C VAL A 191 0.20 7.97 -2.17
N LEU A 192 1.39 8.20 -2.75
CA LEU A 192 2.52 7.25 -2.63
C LEU A 192 2.87 6.98 -1.17
N ILE A 193 2.99 8.05 -0.37
CA ILE A 193 3.32 7.99 1.05
C ILE A 193 2.25 7.24 1.83
N GLU A 194 0.98 7.61 1.67
CA GLU A 194 -0.12 6.98 2.41
C GLU A 194 -0.21 5.48 2.10
N ILE A 195 -0.18 5.11 0.81
CA ILE A 195 -0.31 3.71 0.39
C ILE A 195 0.90 2.91 0.86
N LEU A 196 2.11 3.28 0.45
CA LEU A 196 3.28 2.44 0.69
C LEU A 196 3.72 2.39 2.16
N ALA A 197 3.39 3.39 2.97
CA ALA A 197 3.67 3.33 4.41
C ALA A 197 2.65 2.49 5.21
N SER A 198 1.39 2.40 4.75
CA SER A 198 0.30 1.78 5.53
C SER A 198 -0.08 0.36 5.09
N ARG A 199 0.22 -0.03 3.85
CA ARG A 199 -0.10 -1.38 3.35
C ARG A 199 0.90 -2.40 3.92
N SER A 200 0.40 -3.59 4.26
CA SER A 200 1.25 -4.69 4.68
C SER A 200 2.12 -5.19 3.53
N CYS A 201 3.22 -5.89 3.83
CA CYS A 201 4.08 -6.47 2.80
C CYS A 201 3.31 -7.40 1.83
N GLN A 202 2.30 -8.13 2.31
CA GLN A 202 1.50 -8.95 1.40
C GLN A 202 0.67 -8.10 0.44
N GLN A 203 0.00 -7.06 0.95
CA GLN A 203 -0.77 -6.13 0.10
C GLN A 203 0.12 -5.43 -0.92
N VAL A 204 1.33 -5.00 -0.54
CA VAL A 204 2.27 -4.37 -1.48
C VAL A 204 2.68 -5.35 -2.59
N ARG A 205 2.94 -6.62 -2.28
CA ARG A 205 3.20 -7.65 -3.30
C ARG A 205 2.03 -7.82 -4.26
N ASP A 206 0.81 -7.88 -3.72
CA ASP A 206 -0.41 -8.03 -4.52
C ASP A 206 -0.62 -6.80 -5.44
N ILE A 207 -0.35 -5.59 -4.94
CA ILE A 207 -0.38 -4.34 -5.71
C ILE A 207 0.66 -4.36 -6.83
N VAL A 208 1.93 -4.70 -6.54
CA VAL A 208 3.00 -4.73 -7.55
C VAL A 208 2.65 -5.73 -8.67
N ALA A 209 2.16 -6.92 -8.31
CA ALA A 209 1.75 -7.92 -9.29
C ALA A 209 0.56 -7.45 -10.14
N ALA A 210 -0.46 -6.85 -9.51
CA ALA A 210 -1.64 -6.35 -10.21
C ALA A 210 -1.32 -5.13 -11.09
N TYR A 211 -0.43 -4.24 -10.66
CA TYR A 211 0.02 -3.10 -11.47
C TYR A 211 0.69 -3.56 -12.76
N LYS A 212 1.57 -4.58 -12.68
CA LYS A 212 2.20 -5.17 -13.86
C LYS A 212 1.19 -5.85 -14.78
N ALA A 213 0.19 -6.53 -14.22
CA ALA A 213 -0.85 -7.17 -15.01
C ALA A 213 -1.76 -6.16 -15.74
N GLU A 214 -2.12 -5.06 -15.08
CA GLU A 214 -3.05 -4.05 -15.61
C GLU A 214 -2.40 -3.12 -16.63
N TYR A 215 -1.20 -2.62 -16.32
CA TYR A 215 -0.56 -1.58 -17.14
C TYR A 215 0.58 -2.09 -18.02
N ASP A 216 1.03 -3.34 -17.86
CA ASP A 216 2.26 -3.88 -18.46
C ASP A 216 3.54 -3.09 -18.10
N HIS A 217 3.51 -2.31 -17.03
CA HIS A 217 4.64 -1.53 -16.52
C HIS A 217 5.09 -2.03 -15.15
N ASN A 218 6.37 -1.80 -14.82
CA ASN A 218 6.89 -2.10 -13.48
C ASN A 218 6.65 -0.88 -12.57
N LEU A 219 5.92 -1.07 -11.46
CA LEU A 219 5.59 -0.01 -10.51
C LEU A 219 6.84 0.62 -9.87
N GLU A 220 7.87 -0.17 -9.58
CA GLU A 220 9.13 0.33 -9.02
C GLU A 220 9.87 1.22 -10.02
N ASP A 221 9.90 0.84 -11.29
CA ASP A 221 10.52 1.65 -12.35
C ASP A 221 9.77 2.96 -12.55
N ASP A 222 8.44 2.91 -12.57
CA ASP A 222 7.58 4.09 -12.68
C ASP A 222 7.77 5.05 -11.48
N VAL A 223 7.75 4.52 -10.24
CA VAL A 223 8.05 5.32 -9.04
C VAL A 223 9.48 5.86 -9.07
N SER A 224 10.44 5.08 -9.56
CA SER A 224 11.84 5.48 -9.60
C SER A 224 12.14 6.55 -10.63
N GLY A 225 11.37 6.58 -11.72
CA GLY A 225 11.44 7.60 -12.77
C GLY A 225 10.90 8.95 -12.29
N ASP A 226 9.85 8.93 -11.47
CA ASP A 226 9.13 10.15 -11.04
C ASP A 226 9.57 10.67 -9.66
N THR A 227 10.51 9.98 -9.00
CA THR A 227 11.03 10.37 -7.69
C THR A 227 12.56 10.37 -7.63
N SER A 228 13.13 11.06 -6.64
CA SER A 228 14.59 11.20 -6.51
C SER A 228 15.08 11.15 -5.06
N GLY A 229 16.40 11.09 -4.91
CA GLY A 229 17.08 11.14 -3.61
C GLY A 229 16.71 10.02 -2.64
N HIS A 230 16.78 10.33 -1.35
CA HIS A 230 16.43 9.39 -0.27
C HIS A 230 14.93 9.08 -0.20
N TYR A 231 14.09 9.98 -0.69
CA TYR A 231 12.65 9.74 -0.82
C TYR A 231 12.38 8.57 -1.76
N LYS A 232 12.93 8.59 -2.98
CA LYS A 232 12.90 7.44 -3.90
C LYS A 232 13.40 6.16 -3.24
N ARG A 233 14.57 6.22 -2.60
CA ARG A 233 15.19 5.04 -2.01
C ARG A 233 14.30 4.39 -0.96
N LEU A 234 13.63 5.17 -0.13
CA LEU A 234 12.69 4.64 0.86
C LEU A 234 11.43 4.07 0.22
N LEU A 235 10.85 4.73 -0.80
CA LEU A 235 9.70 4.18 -1.55
C LEU A 235 10.05 2.82 -2.18
N VAL A 236 11.22 2.70 -2.80
CA VAL A 236 11.70 1.45 -3.39
C VAL A 236 11.85 0.35 -2.33
N ILE A 237 12.41 0.67 -1.15
CA ILE A 237 12.51 -0.29 -0.04
C ILE A 237 11.11 -0.78 0.40
N LEU A 238 10.13 0.12 0.48
CA LEU A 238 8.75 -0.26 0.84
C LEU A 238 8.12 -1.15 -0.24
N LEU A 239 8.35 -0.84 -1.53
CA LEU A 239 7.89 -1.63 -2.68
C LEU A 239 8.49 -3.04 -2.73
N GLN A 240 9.72 -3.24 -2.27
CA GLN A 240 10.31 -4.58 -2.16
C GLN A 240 9.51 -5.50 -1.23
N ALA A 241 8.69 -4.95 -0.34
CA ALA A 241 7.84 -5.71 0.59
C ALA A 241 8.59 -6.79 1.40
N ASN A 242 9.87 -6.53 1.70
CA ASN A 242 10.79 -7.45 2.37
C ASN A 242 11.15 -6.99 3.79
N ARG A 243 10.26 -6.22 4.42
CA ARG A 243 10.43 -5.81 5.81
C ARG A 243 10.48 -7.05 6.71
N GLN A 244 11.39 -7.03 7.68
CA GLN A 244 11.55 -8.10 8.66
C GLN A 244 10.25 -8.31 9.44
N THR A 245 10.03 -9.54 9.90
CA THR A 245 8.84 -9.93 10.67
C THR A 245 9.12 -10.17 12.15
N VAL A 246 10.36 -10.44 12.52
CA VAL A 246 10.78 -10.80 13.88
C VAL A 246 11.41 -9.61 14.61
N VAL A 247 11.30 -9.59 15.93
CA VAL A 247 12.05 -8.65 16.78
C VAL A 247 13.45 -9.21 17.06
N GLN A 248 14.47 -8.48 16.65
CA GLN A 248 15.88 -8.77 16.99
C GLN A 248 16.25 -8.01 18.27
N GLN A 249 16.19 -8.68 19.42
CA GLN A 249 16.29 -8.02 20.72
C GLN A 249 17.65 -7.33 20.93
N GLU A 250 18.72 -7.98 20.45
CA GLU A 250 20.11 -7.53 20.50
C GLU A 250 20.38 -6.26 19.67
N LEU A 251 19.55 -5.97 18.67
CA LEU A 251 19.72 -4.80 17.81
C LEU A 251 19.00 -3.55 18.32
N ILE A 252 18.10 -3.67 19.31
CA ILE A 252 17.23 -2.54 19.72
C ILE A 252 18.06 -1.34 20.18
N GLU A 253 18.97 -1.55 21.14
CA GLU A 253 19.82 -0.49 21.68
C GLU A 253 20.80 0.03 20.62
N SER A 254 21.33 -0.87 19.78
CA SER A 254 22.26 -0.50 18.71
C SER A 254 21.59 0.36 17.64
N ASP A 255 20.38 0.00 17.20
CA ASP A 255 19.62 0.75 16.21
C ASP A 255 19.20 2.12 16.78
N ALA A 256 18.76 2.19 18.04
CA ALA A 256 18.46 3.45 18.71
C ALA A 256 19.70 4.36 18.79
N GLN A 257 20.84 3.80 19.19
CA GLN A 257 22.11 4.52 19.26
C GLN A 257 22.60 4.98 17.88
N THR A 258 22.34 4.18 16.84
CA THR A 258 22.70 4.48 15.44
C THR A 258 21.84 5.62 14.90
N LEU A 259 20.52 5.59 15.11
CA LEU A 259 19.62 6.70 14.76
C LEU A 259 19.99 7.99 15.50
N PHE A 260 20.35 7.90 16.78
CA PHE A 260 20.74 9.08 17.57
C PHE A 260 22.04 9.71 17.05
N LYS A 261 23.01 8.88 16.65
CA LYS A 261 24.25 9.36 16.03
C LYS A 261 24.02 9.96 14.64
N ALA A 262 23.08 9.40 13.88
CA ALA A 262 22.75 9.80 12.51
C ALA A 262 21.97 11.13 12.42
N GLY A 263 21.31 11.56 13.49
CA GLY A 263 20.63 12.86 13.59
C GLY A 263 21.31 13.78 14.60
N GLU A 264 20.89 13.70 15.86
CA GLU A 264 21.20 14.65 16.93
C GLU A 264 22.70 14.90 17.23
N LYS A 265 23.61 13.98 16.86
CA LYS A 265 25.06 14.13 17.10
C LYS A 265 25.87 14.63 15.91
N LYS A 266 25.23 15.06 14.82
CA LYS A 266 25.94 15.56 13.63
C LYS A 266 25.33 16.87 13.14
N PHE A 267 26.13 17.69 12.46
CA PHE A 267 25.61 18.79 11.66
C PHE A 267 25.04 18.22 10.34
N GLY A 268 23.73 18.34 10.19
CA GLY A 268 22.98 17.65 9.14
C GLY A 268 22.71 16.18 9.46
N THR A 269 22.00 15.50 8.57
CA THR A 269 21.44 14.17 8.83
C THR A 269 22.15 13.12 8.00
N ASP A 270 22.27 11.91 8.53
CA ASP A 270 22.53 10.72 7.72
C ASP A 270 21.19 10.08 7.35
N GLU A 271 20.56 10.61 6.29
CA GLU A 271 19.26 10.14 5.81
C GLU A 271 19.31 8.66 5.40
N GLN A 272 20.45 8.18 4.92
CA GLN A 272 20.62 6.78 4.52
C GLN A 272 20.42 5.84 5.70
N THR A 273 20.94 6.20 6.87
CA THR A 273 20.75 5.42 8.10
C THR A 273 19.28 5.36 8.52
N PHE A 274 18.57 6.49 8.50
CA PHE A 274 17.12 6.54 8.79
C PHE A 274 16.34 5.66 7.80
N VAL A 275 16.59 5.82 6.50
CA VAL A 275 15.94 5.03 5.43
C VAL A 275 16.18 3.53 5.60
N THR A 276 17.40 3.13 5.95
CA THR A 276 17.77 1.72 6.10
C THR A 276 17.06 1.07 7.29
N ILE A 277 17.13 1.69 8.46
CA ILE A 277 16.53 1.14 9.69
C ILE A 277 15.01 1.16 9.59
N LEU A 278 14.42 2.32 9.29
CA LEU A 278 12.96 2.51 9.28
C LEU A 278 12.27 1.75 8.14
N GLY A 279 12.96 1.52 7.02
CA GLY A 279 12.42 0.77 5.88
C GLY A 279 12.43 -0.74 6.08
N ASN A 280 13.41 -1.30 6.82
CA ASN A 280 13.64 -2.75 6.85
C ASN A 280 13.24 -3.44 8.16
N ARG A 281 13.26 -2.76 9.31
CA ARG A 281 12.91 -3.38 10.59
C ARG A 281 11.41 -3.64 10.72
N SER A 282 11.03 -4.71 11.43
CA SER A 282 9.63 -5.00 11.73
C SER A 282 8.97 -3.86 12.51
N ALA A 283 7.66 -3.66 12.35
CA ALA A 283 6.94 -2.62 13.08
C ALA A 283 7.05 -2.81 14.61
N GLU A 284 7.04 -4.05 15.09
CA GLU A 284 7.22 -4.35 16.51
C GLU A 284 8.64 -4.02 17.00
N HIS A 285 9.67 -4.34 16.21
CA HIS A 285 11.05 -3.99 16.55
C HIS A 285 11.21 -2.46 16.60
N LEU A 286 10.68 -1.75 15.60
CA LEU A 286 10.73 -0.29 15.56
C LEU A 286 10.06 0.37 16.76
N ARG A 287 8.91 -0.14 17.23
CA ARG A 287 8.27 0.37 18.46
C ARG A 287 9.23 0.32 19.65
N ARG A 288 9.94 -0.79 19.84
CA ARG A 288 10.93 -0.93 20.93
C ARG A 288 12.16 -0.03 20.72
N VAL A 289 12.61 0.13 19.48
CA VAL A 289 13.69 1.07 19.12
C VAL A 289 13.28 2.50 19.43
N PHE A 290 12.03 2.90 19.18
CA PHE A 290 11.55 4.25 19.49
C PHE A 290 11.53 4.51 20.99
N ASP A 291 11.14 3.52 21.79
CA ASP A 291 11.16 3.63 23.26
C ASP A 291 12.61 3.74 23.79
N ALA A 292 13.55 2.96 23.25
CA ALA A 292 14.97 3.06 23.58
C ALA A 292 15.56 4.40 23.12
N TYR A 293 15.19 4.87 21.93
CA TYR A 293 15.60 6.17 21.38
C TYR A 293 15.18 7.31 22.29
N MET A 294 13.92 7.34 22.74
CA MET A 294 13.40 8.36 23.65
C MET A 294 14.18 8.42 24.97
N LYS A 295 14.54 7.26 25.54
CA LYS A 295 15.36 7.18 26.76
C LYS A 295 16.78 7.71 26.54
N LEU A 296 17.34 7.52 25.36
CA LEU A 296 18.70 7.93 25.02
C LEU A 296 18.82 9.42 24.66
N SER A 297 17.87 9.94 23.86
CA SER A 297 17.95 11.29 23.29
C SER A 297 17.15 12.32 24.07
N GLY A 298 16.12 11.90 24.82
CA GLY A 298 15.12 12.78 25.41
C GLY A 298 14.04 13.28 24.45
N PHE A 299 14.08 12.86 23.17
CA PHE A 299 13.15 13.28 22.13
C PHE A 299 12.44 12.09 21.48
N GLN A 300 11.18 12.28 21.10
CA GLN A 300 10.50 11.31 20.24
C GLN A 300 11.19 11.28 18.87
N ILE A 301 11.29 10.11 18.25
CA ILE A 301 11.95 9.99 16.93
C ILE A 301 11.28 10.88 15.87
N GLU A 302 9.96 11.11 15.99
CA GLU A 302 9.21 12.02 15.13
C GLU A 302 9.68 13.49 15.27
N GLU A 303 10.09 13.91 16.46
CA GLU A 303 10.60 15.26 16.71
C GLU A 303 11.96 15.47 16.05
N THR A 304 12.87 14.50 16.20
CA THR A 304 14.15 14.49 15.49
C THR A 304 13.94 14.49 13.99
N ILE A 305 13.09 13.61 13.43
CA ILE A 305 12.81 13.60 11.98
C ILE A 305 12.32 14.97 11.50
N LYS A 306 11.45 15.65 12.25
CA LYS A 306 10.94 16.97 11.89
C LYS A 306 12.01 18.06 11.89
N ARG A 307 13.00 17.99 12.79
CA ARG A 307 14.10 18.95 12.91
C ARG A 307 15.18 18.71 11.86
N GLU A 308 15.49 17.45 11.61
CA GLU A 308 16.67 17.03 10.87
C GLU A 308 16.39 16.74 9.38
N THR A 309 15.12 16.57 8.98
CA THR A 309 14.75 16.31 7.57
C THR A 309 13.71 17.31 7.06
N SER A 310 13.55 17.38 5.74
CA SER A 310 12.59 18.27 5.09
C SER A 310 11.92 17.62 3.88
N GLY A 311 10.96 18.34 3.26
CA GLY A 311 10.25 17.89 2.06
C GLY A 311 9.53 16.55 2.19
N THR A 312 9.39 15.86 1.06
CA THR A 312 8.69 14.56 0.94
C THR A 312 9.36 13.43 1.70
N LEU A 313 10.69 13.49 1.88
CA LEU A 313 11.41 12.52 2.71
C LEU A 313 10.93 12.60 4.16
N LYS A 314 10.83 13.80 4.74
CA LYS A 314 10.31 13.98 6.10
C LYS A 314 8.91 13.40 6.22
N GLU A 315 8.04 13.68 5.26
CA GLU A 315 6.67 13.20 5.26
C GLU A 315 6.59 11.67 5.22
N LEU A 316 7.38 11.03 4.36
CA LEU A 316 7.45 9.58 4.27
C LEU A 316 8.04 8.92 5.52
N LEU A 317 9.13 9.47 6.08
CA LEU A 317 9.72 8.95 7.33
C LEU A 317 8.72 9.03 8.48
N LEU A 318 8.01 10.16 8.61
CA LEU A 318 6.96 10.31 9.63
C LEU A 318 5.80 9.34 9.39
N ALA A 319 5.39 9.12 8.15
CA ALA A 319 4.34 8.15 7.84
C ALA A 319 4.76 6.72 8.22
N VAL A 320 5.99 6.32 7.91
CA VAL A 320 6.54 5.00 8.28
C VAL A 320 6.59 4.83 9.80
N VAL A 321 7.08 5.84 10.54
CA VAL A 321 7.12 5.80 12.01
C VAL A 321 5.72 5.68 12.60
N LYS A 322 4.77 6.50 12.12
CA LYS A 322 3.38 6.47 12.60
C LYS A 322 2.71 5.14 12.29
N CYS A 323 2.89 4.59 11.09
CA CYS A 323 2.36 3.28 10.73
C CYS A 323 3.00 2.14 11.54
N ALA A 324 4.29 2.23 11.87
CA ALA A 324 4.94 1.26 12.76
C ALA A 324 4.35 1.28 14.18
N ARG A 325 3.93 2.46 14.66
CA ARG A 325 3.20 2.59 15.94
C ARG A 325 1.77 2.08 15.83
N SER A 326 0.99 2.60 14.89
CA SER A 326 -0.40 2.23 14.64
C SER A 326 -0.85 2.77 13.27
N VAL A 327 -1.13 1.86 12.33
CA VAL A 327 -1.75 2.21 11.05
C VAL A 327 -3.12 2.89 11.24
N PRO A 328 -4.02 2.40 12.11
CA PRO A 328 -5.29 3.09 12.38
C PRO A 328 -5.11 4.54 12.86
N ALA A 329 -4.14 4.81 13.75
CA ALA A 329 -3.90 6.17 14.24
C ALA A 329 -3.32 7.08 13.15
N TYR A 330 -2.43 6.56 12.30
CA TYR A 330 -1.93 7.29 11.13
C TYR A 330 -3.09 7.70 10.20
N LEU A 331 -3.97 6.75 9.86
CA LEU A 331 -5.11 7.01 8.96
C LEU A 331 -6.18 7.89 9.59
N ALA A 332 -6.37 7.84 10.91
CA ALA A 332 -7.20 8.79 11.64
C ALA A 332 -6.68 10.23 11.51
N GLU A 333 -5.36 10.43 11.65
CA GLU A 333 -4.74 11.74 11.41
C GLU A 333 -4.86 12.18 9.95
N THR A 334 -4.73 11.26 8.99
CA THR A 334 -4.91 11.52 7.56
C THR A 334 -6.34 12.00 7.26
N LEU A 335 -7.36 11.32 7.79
CA LEU A 335 -8.77 11.73 7.68
C LEU A 335 -9.03 13.08 8.34
N TYR A 336 -8.44 13.34 9.51
CA TYR A 336 -8.59 14.63 10.16
C TYR A 336 -8.01 15.75 9.28
N LYS A 337 -6.81 15.54 8.72
CA LYS A 337 -6.18 16.52 7.83
C LYS A 337 -6.96 16.75 6.54
N SER A 338 -7.64 15.73 6.00
CA SER A 338 -8.43 15.89 4.77
C SER A 338 -9.68 16.75 4.97
N MET A 339 -10.20 16.86 6.21
CA MET A 339 -11.39 17.65 6.53
C MET A 339 -11.09 18.89 7.39
N LYS A 340 -9.81 19.14 7.72
CA LYS A 340 -9.44 20.28 8.57
C LYS A 340 -9.20 21.53 7.72
N GLY A 341 -9.95 22.58 8.01
CA GLY A 341 -9.69 23.92 7.48
C GLY A 341 -10.81 24.37 6.55
N VAL A 342 -10.46 25.13 5.52
CA VAL A 342 -11.41 25.58 4.50
C VAL A 342 -11.40 24.57 3.35
N GLY A 343 -12.55 23.96 3.10
CA GLY A 343 -12.72 22.92 2.09
C GLY A 343 -12.23 21.54 2.55
N THR A 344 -12.42 20.55 1.67
CA THR A 344 -12.16 19.14 1.94
C THR A 344 -11.25 18.57 0.86
N ASP A 345 -10.25 17.78 1.25
CA ASP A 345 -9.48 16.92 0.34
C ASP A 345 -10.27 15.62 0.10
N ASP A 346 -11.32 15.72 -0.72
CA ASP A 346 -12.26 14.65 -0.99
C ASP A 346 -11.58 13.39 -1.55
N ASP A 347 -10.53 13.53 -2.35
CA ASP A 347 -9.79 12.38 -2.89
C ASP A 347 -9.15 11.54 -1.78
N THR A 348 -8.57 12.19 -0.77
CA THR A 348 -8.02 11.50 0.41
C THR A 348 -9.13 10.94 1.29
N LEU A 349 -10.20 11.72 1.52
CA LEU A 349 -11.35 11.27 2.31
C LEU A 349 -11.95 9.99 1.69
N ILE A 350 -12.26 10.00 0.40
CA ILE A 350 -12.79 8.85 -0.34
C ILE A 350 -11.81 7.67 -0.27
N ARG A 351 -10.53 7.88 -0.59
CA ARG A 351 -9.55 6.79 -0.64
C ARG A 351 -9.41 6.07 0.69
N VAL A 352 -9.32 6.79 1.80
CA VAL A 352 -9.20 6.18 3.14
C VAL A 352 -10.53 5.55 3.55
N MET A 353 -11.66 6.22 3.34
CA MET A 353 -12.97 5.68 3.73
C MET A 353 -13.30 4.39 2.99
N VAL A 354 -12.99 4.31 1.68
CA VAL A 354 -13.21 3.12 0.86
C VAL A 354 -12.24 2.00 1.24
N SER A 355 -10.94 2.25 1.17
CA SER A 355 -9.91 1.20 1.33
C SER A 355 -9.91 0.57 2.71
N ARG A 356 -10.41 1.27 3.74
CA ARG A 356 -10.40 0.80 5.13
C ARG A 356 -11.75 0.30 5.64
N SER A 357 -12.84 0.54 4.89
CA SER A 357 -14.22 0.19 5.28
C SER A 357 -14.42 -1.29 5.64
N GLU A 358 -13.68 -2.20 5.03
CA GLU A 358 -13.73 -3.65 5.29
C GLU A 358 -12.52 -4.17 6.08
N MET A 359 -11.63 -3.29 6.55
CA MET A 359 -10.37 -3.64 7.20
C MET A 359 -10.36 -3.31 8.69
N ASP A 360 -10.25 -2.02 9.01
CA ASP A 360 -9.95 -1.51 10.36
C ASP A 360 -10.64 -0.17 10.64
N MET A 361 -11.72 0.15 9.91
CA MET A 361 -12.48 1.39 10.10
C MET A 361 -12.96 1.59 11.55
N LEU A 362 -13.32 0.52 12.27
CA LEU A 362 -13.69 0.64 13.69
C LEU A 362 -12.50 1.07 14.58
N ASP A 363 -11.29 0.64 14.24
CA ASP A 363 -10.08 1.00 14.99
C ASP A 363 -9.65 2.43 14.63
N ILE A 364 -9.77 2.82 13.36
CA ILE A 364 -9.54 4.19 12.90
C ILE A 364 -10.48 5.15 13.62
N ARG A 365 -11.76 4.80 13.75
CA ARG A 365 -12.76 5.59 14.51
C ARG A 365 -12.37 5.78 15.97
N ALA A 366 -11.95 4.71 16.63
CA ALA A 366 -11.51 4.76 18.02
C ALA A 366 -10.29 5.67 18.20
N GLU A 367 -9.28 5.54 17.32
CA GLU A 367 -8.10 6.42 17.33
C GLU A 367 -8.46 7.86 17.01
N PHE A 368 -9.34 8.10 16.04
CA PHE A 368 -9.82 9.43 15.69
C PHE A 368 -10.45 10.12 16.90
N ARG A 369 -11.38 9.43 17.59
CA ARG A 369 -12.04 9.97 18.78
C ARG A 369 -11.06 10.19 19.93
N ARG A 370 -10.05 9.34 20.07
CA ARG A 370 -8.98 9.50 21.08
C ARG A 370 -8.10 10.72 20.78
N MET A 371 -7.84 11.01 19.51
CA MET A 371 -6.91 12.05 19.07
C MET A 371 -7.56 13.43 18.92
N PHE A 372 -8.87 13.49 18.64
CA PHE A 372 -9.57 14.72 18.29
C PHE A 372 -10.83 14.93 19.14
N ALA A 373 -11.24 16.20 19.27
CA ALA A 373 -12.35 16.60 20.13
C ALA A 373 -13.74 16.13 19.64
N CYS A 374 -13.82 15.56 18.44
CA CYS A 374 -15.05 15.08 17.81
C CYS A 374 -14.88 13.66 17.27
N SER A 375 -15.98 12.98 16.97
CA SER A 375 -15.95 11.66 16.30
C SER A 375 -15.73 11.83 14.79
N LEU A 376 -15.19 10.79 14.14
CA LEU A 376 -15.06 10.77 12.68
C LEU A 376 -16.41 11.00 11.99
N HIS A 377 -17.46 10.32 12.49
CA HIS A 377 -18.83 10.46 11.99
C HIS A 377 -19.31 11.92 12.05
N SER A 378 -19.10 12.60 13.20
CA SER A 378 -19.52 14.00 13.35
C SER A 378 -18.74 14.97 12.45
N MET A 379 -17.44 14.72 12.23
CA MET A 379 -16.62 15.55 11.34
C MET A 379 -17.05 15.40 9.88
N VAL A 380 -17.25 14.17 9.40
CA VAL A 380 -17.79 13.89 8.06
C VAL A 380 -19.14 14.57 7.86
N LYS A 381 -20.03 14.49 8.87
CA LYS A 381 -21.36 15.13 8.81
C LYS A 381 -21.29 16.67 8.76
N GLY A 382 -20.25 17.27 9.33
CA GLY A 382 -20.06 18.72 9.30
C GLY A 382 -19.44 19.23 8.00
N ASP A 383 -18.66 18.40 7.32
CA ASP A 383 -17.77 18.84 6.22
C ASP A 383 -18.28 18.46 4.82
N THR A 384 -19.24 17.52 4.73
CA THR A 384 -19.75 17.00 3.45
C THR A 384 -21.26 17.23 3.31
N GLY A 385 -21.86 16.96 2.15
CA GLY A 385 -23.32 17.10 1.95
C GLY A 385 -23.92 16.07 0.98
N GLY A 386 -25.26 16.02 0.94
CA GLY A 386 -26.03 15.21 -0.01
C GLY A 386 -25.79 13.69 0.09
N ASN A 387 -25.93 12.99 -1.05
CA ASN A 387 -25.74 11.54 -1.13
C ASN A 387 -24.28 11.11 -0.88
N TYR A 388 -23.33 11.98 -1.20
CA TYR A 388 -21.92 11.80 -0.86
C TYR A 388 -21.71 11.69 0.66
N GLN A 389 -22.25 12.64 1.44
CA GLN A 389 -22.25 12.55 2.90
C GLN A 389 -22.93 11.26 3.38
N LYS A 390 -24.12 10.94 2.85
CA LYS A 390 -24.87 9.76 3.28
C LYS A 390 -24.04 8.49 3.11
N ALA A 391 -23.39 8.33 1.96
CA ALA A 391 -22.52 7.20 1.67
C ALA A 391 -21.32 7.14 2.63
N LEU A 392 -20.63 8.26 2.86
CA LEU A 392 -19.49 8.33 3.78
C LEU A 392 -19.88 7.98 5.22
N LEU A 393 -21.04 8.46 5.70
CA LEU A 393 -21.53 8.12 7.04
C LEU A 393 -21.87 6.63 7.16
N LEU A 394 -22.42 6.01 6.12
CA LEU A 394 -22.66 4.55 6.09
C LEU A 394 -21.35 3.76 6.11
N LEU A 395 -20.31 4.22 5.38
CA LEU A 395 -18.97 3.63 5.46
C LEU A 395 -18.32 3.83 6.83
N CYS A 396 -18.53 4.98 7.47
CA CYS A 396 -18.08 5.24 8.83
C CYS A 396 -18.79 4.31 9.83
N GLY A 397 -20.07 4.03 9.63
CA GLY A 397 -20.92 3.31 10.57
C GLY A 397 -21.44 4.24 11.68
N GLY A 398 -21.48 3.76 12.91
CA GLY A 398 -22.04 4.51 14.04
C GLY A 398 -21.21 5.71 14.51
N ASP A 399 -21.83 6.52 15.38
CA ASP A 399 -21.20 7.67 16.03
C ASP A 399 -20.56 7.26 17.38
N ASP A 400 -19.32 7.69 17.62
CA ASP A 400 -18.52 7.39 18.82
C ASP A 400 -18.57 8.57 19.80
N LYS A 401 -19.78 8.86 20.31
CA LYS A 401 -20.05 10.03 21.18
C LYS A 401 -19.16 10.08 22.42
#